data_AF-A0A524Q2J2-F1
#
_entry.id   AF-A0A524Q2J2-F1
#
_cell.length_a   1.000
_cell.length_b   1.000
_cell.length_c   1.000
_cell.angle_alpha   90.00
_cell.angle_beta   90.00
_cell.angle_gamma   90.00
#
_symmetry.space_group_name_H-M   'P 1'
#
loop_
_entity.id
_entity.type
_entity.pdbx_description
1 polymer ?
#
loop_
_entity_poly.entity_id
_entity_poly.type
_entity_poly.pdbx_seq_one_letter_code
_entity_poly.pdbx_strand_id
1 'polypeptide(L)' 'PAHRAGLLVHVYTINLPWQMRLITLFGGDGIFTDRFDLLLRIRGRTPPATPDAILTRHGF' A
#
# COMPACT_ATOMS: atom_id res chain seq x y z
N PRO A 1 4.97 -13.43 16.10
CA PRO A 1 4.77 -14.90 15.91
C PRO A 1 5.03 -15.35 14.48
N ALA A 2 4.34 -14.77 13.49
CA ALA A 2 4.52 -15.07 12.07
C ALA A 2 5.95 -14.82 11.56
N HIS A 3 6.54 -13.64 11.83
CA HIS A 3 7.92 -13.36 11.44
C HIS A 3 8.95 -14.30 12.06
N ARG A 4 8.73 -14.76 13.30
CA ARG A 4 9.60 -15.77 13.94
C ARG A 4 9.54 -17.13 13.26
N ALA A 5 8.46 -17.42 12.54
CA ALA A 5 8.30 -18.62 11.74
C ALA A 5 8.75 -18.42 10.28
N GLY A 6 9.35 -17.27 9.94
CA GLY A 6 9.77 -16.94 8.56
C GLY A 6 8.61 -16.64 7.61
N LEU A 7 7.42 -16.34 8.14
CA LEU A 7 6.22 -16.05 7.33
C LEU A 7 6.04 -14.54 7.13
N LEU A 8 5.56 -14.17 5.94
CA LEU A 8 5.14 -12.81 5.60
C LEU A 8 3.71 -12.54 6.09
N VAL A 9 3.45 -11.32 6.53
CA VAL A 9 2.13 -10.86 6.97
C VAL A 9 1.63 -9.79 6.00
N HIS A 10 0.66 -10.18 5.19
CA HIS A 10 -0.06 -9.27 4.31
C HIS A 10 -1.51 -9.10 4.77
N VAL A 11 -1.98 -7.86 4.84
CA VAL A 11 -3.33 -7.53 5.34
C VAL A 11 -4.20 -7.07 4.18
N TYR A 12 -5.44 -7.57 4.12
CA TYR A 12 -6.44 -7.25 3.09
C TYR A 12 -7.80 -6.96 3.73
N THR A 13 -8.68 -6.09 3.20
CA THR A 13 -8.41 -4.88 2.38
C THR A 13 -8.49 -3.68 3.31
N ILE A 14 -7.47 -2.84 3.34
CA ILE A 14 -7.40 -1.70 4.26
C ILE A 14 -7.50 -0.41 3.46
N ASN A 15 -8.51 0.41 3.73
CA ASN A 15 -8.74 1.67 3.01
C ASN A 15 -8.69 2.91 3.94
N LEU A 16 -8.54 2.72 5.26
CA LEU A 16 -8.47 3.83 6.21
C LEU A 16 -7.01 4.24 6.52
N PRO A 17 -6.68 5.54 6.47
CA PRO A 17 -5.31 6.02 6.68
C PRO A 17 -4.72 5.61 8.03
N TRP A 18 -5.51 5.63 9.11
CA TRP A 18 -5.02 5.30 10.45
C TRP A 18 -4.67 3.81 10.58
N GLN A 19 -5.42 2.92 9.93
CA GLN A 19 -5.12 1.48 9.90
C GLN A 19 -3.84 1.22 9.12
N MET A 20 -3.67 1.86 7.95
CA MET A 20 -2.45 1.77 7.16
C MET A 20 -1.21 2.22 7.95
N ARG A 21 -1.31 3.33 8.69
CA ARG A 21 -0.24 3.83 9.56
C ARG A 21 0.10 2.83 10.65
N LEU A 22 -0.92 2.29 11.30
CA LEU A 22 -0.76 1.32 12.39
C LEU A 22 -0.07 0.04 11.89
N ILE A 23 -0.54 -0.54 10.79
CA ILE A 23 0.04 -1.75 10.19
C ILE A 23 1.49 -1.49 9.74
N THR A 24 1.75 -0.34 9.13
CA THR A 24 3.10 0.06 8.72
C THR A 24 4.03 0.19 9.93
N LEU A 25 3.56 0.81 11.01
CA LEU A 25 4.33 1.00 12.25
C LEU A 25 4.69 -0.33 12.92
N PHE A 26 3.76 -1.29 12.94
CA PHE A 26 3.95 -2.60 13.55
C PHE A 26 4.63 -3.64 12.65
N GLY A 27 5.13 -3.22 11.48
CA GLY A 27 5.93 -4.07 10.60
C GLY A 27 5.14 -5.03 9.72
N GLY A 28 3.90 -4.68 9.33
CA GLY A 28 3.20 -5.42 8.29
C GLY A 28 3.96 -5.36 6.96
N ASP A 29 4.25 -6.52 6.37
CA ASP A 29 5.08 -6.62 5.16
C ASP A 29 4.38 -6.02 3.94
N GLY A 30 3.05 -6.16 3.87
CA GLY A 30 2.25 -5.77 2.72
C GLY A 30 0.82 -5.39 3.10
N ILE A 31 0.26 -4.45 2.33
CA ILE A 31 -1.11 -3.97 2.50
C ILE A 31 -1.79 -4.04 1.13
N PHE A 32 -2.92 -4.75 1.08
CA PHE A 32 -3.84 -4.69 -0.05
C PHE A 32 -4.85 -3.56 0.21
N THR A 33 -4.97 -2.66 -0.75
CA THR A 33 -5.81 -1.46 -0.64
C THR A 33 -6.31 -1.03 -2.01
N ASP A 34 -7.51 -0.45 -2.04
CA ASP A 34 -8.05 0.23 -3.23
C ASP A 34 -7.52 1.67 -3.34
N ARG A 35 -6.88 2.18 -2.27
CA ARG A 35 -6.35 3.54 -2.14
C ARG A 35 -4.82 3.52 -2.18
N PHE A 36 -4.27 3.01 -3.28
CA PHE A 36 -2.81 2.91 -3.46
C PHE A 36 -2.09 4.26 -3.32
N ASP A 37 -2.72 5.33 -3.80
CA ASP A 37 -2.22 6.71 -3.68
C ASP A 37 -2.02 7.14 -2.21
N LEU A 38 -2.91 6.72 -1.31
CA LEU A 38 -2.86 7.03 0.11
C LEU A 38 -1.76 6.22 0.79
N LEU A 39 -1.65 4.94 0.45
CA LEU A 39 -0.61 4.06 0.99
C LEU A 39 0.79 4.55 0.61
N LEU A 40 0.99 4.97 -0.64
CA LEU A 40 2.28 5.53 -1.07
C LEU A 40 2.64 6.78 -0.27
N ARG A 41 1.71 7.71 -0.08
CA ARG A 41 1.92 8.91 0.75
C ARG A 41 2.30 8.55 2.18
N ILE A 42 1.61 7.59 2.80
CA ILE A 42 1.93 7.11 4.15
C ILE A 42 3.34 6.50 4.22
N ARG A 43 3.77 5.80 3.17
CA ARG A 43 5.13 5.23 3.07
C ARG A 43 6.18 6.26 2.63
N GLY A 44 5.84 7.54 2.49
CA GLY A 44 6.77 8.59 2.04
C GLY A 44 7.22 8.43 0.59
N ARG A 45 6.43 7.75 -0.25
CA ARG A 45 6.71 7.51 -1.66
C ARG A 45 5.82 8.36 -2.54
N THR A 46 6.38 8.81 -3.64
CA THR A 46 5.63 9.52 -4.69
C THR A 46 5.22 8.53 -5.77
N PRO A 47 3.95 8.54 -6.23
CA PRO A 47 3.56 7.77 -7.39
C PRO A 47 4.38 8.18 -8.62
N PRO A 48 4.88 7.24 -9.43
CA PRO A 48 5.68 7.58 -10.62
C PRO A 48 4.86 8.25 -11.73
N ALA A 49 3.54 8.03 -11.75
CA ALA A 49 2.60 8.63 -12.67
C ALA A 49 1.20 8.66 -12.05
N THR A 50 0.32 9.54 -12.54
CA THR A 50 -1.11 9.51 -12.22
C THR A 50 -1.82 8.42 -13.01
N PRO A 51 -2.98 7.92 -12.53
CA PRO A 51 -3.78 6.98 -13.31
C PRO A 51 -4.09 7.51 -14.73
N ASP A 52 -4.46 8.78 -14.86
CA ASP A 52 -4.76 9.39 -16.17
C ASP A 52 -3.55 9.37 -17.11
N ALA A 53 -2.35 9.68 -16.61
CA ALA A 53 -1.13 9.66 -17.43
C ALA A 53 -0.79 8.23 -17.91
N ILE A 54 -1.09 7.22 -17.10
CA ILE A 54 -0.92 5.81 -17.47
C ILE A 54 -1.94 5.44 -18.55
N LEU A 55 -3.22 5.80 -18.37
CA LEU A 55 -4.28 5.51 -19.33
C LEU A 55 -4.00 6.16 -20.68
N THR A 56 -3.66 7.45 -20.69
CA THR A 56 -3.30 8.19 -21.91
C THR A 56 -2.13 7.54 -22.64
N ARG A 57 -1.09 7.09 -21.92
CA ARG A 57 0.07 6.39 -22.51
C ARG A 57 -0.33 5.11 -23.25
N HIS A 58 -1.39 4.44 -22.80
CA HIS A 58 -1.87 3.17 -23.36
C HIS A 58 -3.07 3.33 -24.30
N GLY A 59 -3.50 4.56 -24.59
CA GLY A 59 -4.60 4.84 -25.52
C GLY A 59 -5.99 4.64 -24.93
N PHE A 60 -6.12 4.73 -23.60
CA PHE A 60 -7.39 4.77 -22.88
C PHE A 60 -7.72 6.18 -22.40
#